data_AF-A0A7Y6PRG8-F1
#
_entry.id   AF-A0A7Y6PRG8-F1
#
_cell.length_a   1.000
_cell.length_b   1.000
_cell.length_c   1.000
_cell.angle_alpha   90.00
_cell.angle_beta   90.00
_cell.angle_gamma   90.00
#
_symmetry.space_group_name_H-M   'P 1'
#
loop_
_entity.id
_entity.type
_entity.pdbx_description
1 polymer ?
#
loop_
_entity_poly.entity_id
_entity_poly.type
_entity_poly.pdbx_seq_one_letter_code
_entity_poly.pdbx_strand_id
1 'polypeptide(L)'
;MRFAISVCLCLAAFAVTACDDHDHDEPEPFDTFQQCFDDHHTEEALPTQQAIVICCLEHPIAGVTEVCGADAASCMTYLATNLSTSSATSAEVTAACTDYATQLHM
;
A
#
# COMPACT_ATOMS: atom_id res chain seq x y z
N MET A 1 -25.00 -47.55 27.13
CA MET A 1 -23.74 -46.77 26.98
C MET A 1 -23.94 -45.80 25.83
N ARG A 2 -24.03 -44.49 26.11
CA ARG A 2 -24.17 -43.44 25.11
C ARG A 2 -22.93 -42.56 25.21
N PHE A 3 -22.03 -42.68 24.23
CA PHE A 3 -20.92 -41.77 23.99
C PHE A 3 -21.23 -40.99 22.71
N ALA A 4 -21.29 -39.67 22.80
CA ALA A 4 -21.16 -38.72 21.69
C ALA A 4 -20.66 -37.41 22.34
N ILE A 5 -19.38 -37.00 22.18
CA ILE A 5 -18.79 -36.37 20.97
C ILE A 5 -19.57 -35.09 20.65
N SER A 6 -19.00 -33.91 20.51
CA SER A 6 -17.66 -33.37 20.70
C SER A 6 -17.85 -31.85 20.59
N VAL A 7 -16.95 -31.10 21.21
CA VAL A 7 -16.85 -29.65 21.19
C VAL A 7 -16.89 -29.11 19.76
N CYS A 8 -17.79 -28.15 19.49
CA CYS A 8 -17.71 -27.31 18.30
C CYS A 8 -18.02 -25.86 18.72
N LEU A 9 -16.97 -25.19 19.20
CA LEU A 9 -16.96 -23.80 19.60
C LEU A 9 -16.56 -22.98 18.37
N CYS A 10 -17.51 -22.64 17.50
CA CYS A 10 -17.27 -21.69 16.41
C CYS A 10 -17.59 -20.27 16.92
N LEU A 11 -16.59 -19.60 17.52
CA LEU A 11 -16.60 -18.14 17.61
C LEU A 11 -16.33 -17.58 16.21
N ALA A 12 -17.41 -17.29 15.48
CA ALA A 12 -17.34 -16.47 14.29
C ALA A 12 -17.42 -14.99 14.71
N ALA A 13 -16.27 -14.42 15.06
CA ALA A 13 -16.11 -12.97 15.21
C ALA A 13 -16.03 -12.35 13.81
N PHE A 14 -17.18 -12.08 13.21
CA PHE A 14 -17.28 -11.18 12.07
C PHE A 14 -17.15 -9.75 12.58
N ALA A 15 -15.91 -9.26 12.66
CA ALA A 15 -15.62 -7.84 12.75
C ALA A 15 -15.43 -7.31 11.33
N VAL A 16 -16.50 -6.78 10.73
CA VAL A 16 -16.43 -5.86 9.59
C VAL A 16 -17.51 -4.80 9.76
N THR A 17 -17.19 -3.60 9.28
CA THR A 17 -17.91 -2.32 9.35
C THR A 17 -17.43 -1.37 10.45
N ALA A 18 -16.12 -1.10 10.47
CA ALA A 18 -15.72 0.30 10.59
C ALA A 18 -15.86 0.91 9.19
N CYS A 19 -17.09 1.32 8.84
CA CYS A 19 -17.27 2.37 7.84
C CYS A 19 -16.99 3.68 8.59
N ASP A 20 -15.73 4.10 8.63
CA ASP A 20 -15.37 5.41 9.13
C ASP A 20 -15.55 6.41 7.98
N ASP A 21 -16.74 7.00 7.94
CA ASP A 21 -17.06 8.18 7.16
C ASP A 21 -16.48 9.37 7.94
N HIS A 22 -15.18 9.62 7.81
CA HIS A 22 -14.56 10.84 8.31
C HIS A 22 -14.02 11.65 7.13
N ASP A 23 -14.26 12.95 7.19
CA ASP A 23 -13.79 13.96 6.24
C ASP A 23 -12.25 13.89 6.09
N HIS A 24 -11.76 13.19 5.06
CA HIS A 24 -10.34 13.06 4.75
C HIS A 24 -9.85 14.21 3.84
N ASP A 25 -9.65 15.40 4.42
CA ASP A 25 -8.87 16.46 3.73
C ASP A 25 -7.35 16.25 3.89
N GLU A 26 -6.90 15.29 4.72
CA GLU A 26 -5.47 14.96 4.87
C GLU A 26 -5.17 13.55 4.34
N PRO A 27 -4.06 13.37 3.59
CA PRO A 27 -3.70 12.07 3.07
C PRO A 27 -3.42 11.08 4.20
N GLU A 28 -3.95 9.87 4.06
CA GLU A 28 -3.74 8.81 5.04
C GLU A 28 -2.25 8.48 5.20
N PRO A 29 -1.69 8.54 6.42
CA PRO A 29 -0.29 8.18 6.65
C PRO A 29 -0.12 6.65 6.77
N PHE A 30 0.97 6.13 6.22
CA PHE A 30 1.36 4.72 6.33
C PHE A 30 2.69 4.55 7.06
N ASP A 31 2.85 3.45 7.82
CA ASP A 31 4.10 3.16 8.51
C ASP A 31 5.21 2.72 7.54
N THR A 32 4.84 2.08 6.43
CA THR A 32 5.79 1.56 5.43
C THR A 32 5.26 1.70 4.02
N PHE A 33 6.17 1.71 3.03
CA PHE A 33 5.77 1.74 1.63
C PHE A 33 5.00 0.47 1.22
N GLN A 34 5.38 -0.70 1.74
CA GLN A 34 4.66 -1.93 1.45
C GLN A 34 3.20 -1.86 1.90
N GLN A 35 2.92 -1.27 3.07
CA GLN A 35 1.57 -1.12 3.56
C GLN A 35 0.73 -0.20 2.67
N CYS A 36 1.28 0.95 2.28
CA CYS A 36 0.63 1.85 1.31
C CYS A 36 0.35 1.13 -0.01
N PHE A 37 1.33 0.39 -0.53
CA PHE A 37 1.17 -0.36 -1.76
C PHE A 37 0.10 -1.44 -1.64
N ASP A 38 0.08 -2.21 -0.56
CA ASP A 38 -0.88 -3.29 -0.38
C ASP A 38 -2.30 -2.75 -0.28
N ASP A 39 -2.50 -1.62 0.42
CA ASP A 39 -3.79 -0.96 0.54
C ASP A 39 -4.32 -0.52 -0.85
N HIS A 40 -3.56 0.30 -1.56
CA HIS A 40 -4.00 0.80 -2.87
C HIS A 40 -4.04 -0.29 -3.95
N HIS A 41 -3.09 -1.23 -3.97
CA HIS A 41 -3.04 -2.26 -5.01
C HIS A 41 -4.01 -3.41 -4.76
N THR A 42 -4.15 -3.84 -3.50
CA THR A 42 -4.92 -5.05 -3.17
C THR A 42 -6.33 -4.72 -2.71
N GLU A 43 -6.50 -3.76 -1.81
CA GLU A 43 -7.80 -3.41 -1.25
C GLU A 43 -8.59 -2.50 -2.19
N GLU A 44 -7.95 -1.46 -2.75
CA GLU A 44 -8.58 -0.56 -3.72
C GLU A 44 -8.47 -1.04 -5.18
N ALA A 45 -7.71 -2.12 -5.42
CA ALA A 45 -7.50 -2.72 -6.73
C ALA A 45 -6.91 -1.78 -7.79
N LEU A 46 -6.11 -0.79 -7.37
CA LEU A 46 -5.41 0.10 -8.31
C LEU A 46 -4.33 -0.67 -9.08
N PRO A 47 -4.06 -0.29 -10.35
CA PRO A 47 -2.92 -0.82 -11.08
C PRO A 47 -1.60 -0.58 -10.33
N THR A 48 -0.67 -1.54 -10.41
CA THR A 48 0.65 -1.48 -9.74
C THR A 48 1.37 -0.14 -9.90
N GLN A 49 1.38 0.42 -11.12
CA GLN A 49 2.00 1.72 -11.38
C GLN A 49 1.30 2.86 -10.62
N GLN A 50 -0.03 2.88 -10.63
CA GLN A 50 -0.81 3.92 -9.98
C GLN A 50 -0.64 3.85 -8.46
N ALA A 51 -0.69 2.66 -7.88
CA ALA A 51 -0.45 2.46 -6.46
C ALA A 51 0.95 2.96 -6.04
N ILE A 52 1.99 2.65 -6.81
CA ILE A 52 3.35 3.15 -6.54
C ILE A 52 3.41 4.69 -6.61
N VAL A 53 2.81 5.30 -7.64
CA VAL A 53 2.84 6.75 -7.84
C VAL A 53 2.12 7.48 -6.71
N ILE A 54 0.91 7.04 -6.34
CA ILE A 54 0.12 7.62 -5.24
C ILE A 54 0.90 7.51 -3.92
N CYS A 55 1.47 6.34 -3.62
CA CYS A 55 2.29 6.17 -2.41
C CYS A 55 3.55 7.05 -2.38
N CYS A 56 4.08 7.45 -3.54
CA CYS A 56 5.24 8.33 -3.62
C CYS A 56 4.90 9.83 -3.57
N LEU A 57 3.67 10.23 -3.94
CA LEU A 57 3.27 11.64 -4.07
C LEU A 57 2.34 12.11 -2.96
N GLU A 58 1.40 11.27 -2.56
CA GLU A 58 0.22 11.71 -1.83
C GLU A 58 0.29 11.31 -0.36
N HIS A 59 0.90 10.17 -0.03
CA HIS A 59 0.83 9.62 1.32
C HIS A 59 2.11 9.78 2.15
N PRO A 60 2.02 10.26 3.40
CA PRO A 60 3.14 10.23 4.34
C PRO A 60 3.65 8.82 4.63
N ILE A 61 4.89 8.61 4.19
CA ILE A 61 5.88 7.58 4.46
C ILE A 61 6.53 7.54 5.84
N ALA A 62 6.00 6.86 6.86
CA ALA A 62 6.59 6.90 8.22
C ALA A 62 6.78 8.36 8.71
N GLY A 63 5.81 9.22 8.38
CA GLY A 63 5.85 10.66 8.68
C GLY A 63 6.57 11.54 7.66
N VAL A 64 6.93 11.03 6.48
CA VAL A 64 7.62 11.78 5.41
C VAL A 64 6.81 11.78 4.11
N THR A 65 6.44 12.94 3.58
CA THR A 65 5.53 13.05 2.41
C THR A 65 6.20 12.80 1.05
N GLU A 66 7.53 12.77 0.95
CA GLU A 66 8.26 12.57 -0.32
C GLU A 66 9.39 11.52 -0.18
N VAL A 67 9.05 10.31 0.28
CA VAL A 67 10.06 9.27 0.55
C VAL A 67 10.78 8.74 -0.68
N CYS A 68 10.16 8.83 -1.87
CA CYS A 68 10.70 8.28 -3.10
C CYS A 68 11.83 9.15 -3.71
N GLY A 69 12.12 10.32 -3.14
CA GLY A 69 13.23 11.19 -3.55
C GLY A 69 12.96 12.00 -4.82
N ALA A 70 13.89 12.85 -5.21
CA ALA A 70 13.62 13.92 -6.17
C ALA A 70 13.59 13.51 -7.66
N ASP A 71 13.87 12.25 -7.99
CA ASP A 71 13.93 11.78 -9.37
C ASP A 71 13.66 10.26 -9.49
N ALA A 72 13.53 9.78 -10.72
CA ALA A 72 13.23 8.38 -11.00
C ALA A 72 14.31 7.42 -10.46
N ALA A 73 15.58 7.82 -10.46
CA ALA A 73 16.68 6.99 -9.98
C ALA A 73 16.64 6.81 -8.45
N SER A 74 16.31 7.89 -7.74
CA SER A 74 16.08 7.90 -6.31
C SER A 74 14.87 7.04 -5.95
N CYS A 75 13.79 7.15 -6.73
CA CYS A 75 12.59 6.32 -6.57
C CYS A 75 12.90 4.83 -6.69
N MET A 76 13.61 4.43 -7.76
CA MET A 76 13.98 3.01 -7.94
C MET A 76 14.87 2.50 -6.80
N THR A 77 15.80 3.32 -6.31
CA THR A 77 16.67 2.97 -5.18
C THR A 77 15.86 2.78 -3.90
N TYR A 78 14.91 3.68 -3.63
CA TYR A 78 14.03 3.59 -2.49
C TYR A 78 13.15 2.33 -2.55
N LEU A 79 12.49 2.08 -3.69
CA LEU A 79 11.60 0.93 -3.88
C LEU A 79 12.34 -0.40 -3.84
N ALA A 80 13.59 -0.46 -4.29
CA ALA A 80 14.41 -1.66 -4.15
C ALA A 80 14.64 -2.09 -2.69
N THR A 81 14.43 -1.19 -1.73
CA THR A 81 14.58 -1.45 -0.29
C THR A 81 13.24 -1.57 0.43
N ASN A 82 12.20 -0.86 -0.03
CA ASN A 82 10.96 -0.68 0.71
C ASN A 82 9.72 -1.35 0.07
N LEU A 83 9.85 -1.88 -1.15
CA LEU A 83 8.82 -2.67 -1.83
C LEU A 83 9.33 -4.09 -2.04
N SER A 84 8.54 -5.09 -1.67
CA SER A 84 8.88 -6.48 -1.91
C SER A 84 9.00 -6.78 -3.41
N THR A 85 10.02 -7.55 -3.79
CA THR A 85 10.24 -7.97 -5.18
C THR A 85 9.12 -8.88 -5.72
N SER A 86 8.25 -9.40 -4.85
CA SER A 86 7.06 -10.16 -5.25
C SER A 86 5.85 -9.27 -5.56
N SER A 87 5.86 -8.02 -5.12
CA SER A 87 4.71 -7.10 -5.20
C SER A 87 4.66 -6.36 -6.54
N ALA A 88 5.82 -6.13 -7.16
CA ALA A 88 5.91 -5.54 -8.49
C ALA A 88 7.15 -6.06 -9.24
N THR A 89 7.05 -6.21 -10.55
CA THR A 89 8.20 -6.49 -11.41
C THR A 89 9.09 -5.27 -11.55
N SER A 90 10.36 -5.48 -11.89
CA SER A 90 11.30 -4.39 -12.14
C SER A 90 10.87 -3.46 -13.28
N ALA A 91 10.16 -3.99 -14.28
CA ALA A 91 9.62 -3.20 -15.38
C ALA A 91 8.48 -2.27 -14.91
N GLU A 92 7.59 -2.76 -14.05
CA GLU A 92 6.51 -1.96 -13.45
C GLU A 92 7.08 -0.85 -12.56
N VAL A 93 8.06 -1.19 -11.71
CA VAL A 93 8.75 -0.22 -10.85
C VAL A 93 9.45 0.87 -11.69
N THR A 94 10.14 0.49 -12.76
CA THR A 94 10.83 1.45 -13.65
C THR A 94 9.84 2.41 -14.31
N ALA A 95 8.72 1.88 -14.79
CA ALA A 95 7.68 2.69 -15.43
C ALA A 95 6.99 3.62 -14.42
N ALA A 96 6.65 3.11 -13.23
CA ALA A 96 6.08 3.92 -12.15
C ALA A 96 7.01 5.05 -11.70
N CYS A 97 8.31 4.77 -11.50
CA CYS A 97 9.26 5.81 -11.11
C CYS A 97 9.50 6.86 -12.21
N THR A 98 9.35 6.49 -13.48
CA THR A 98 9.41 7.45 -14.59
C THR A 98 8.18 8.37 -14.58
N ASP A 99 7.00 7.80 -14.33
CA ASP A 99 5.75 8.55 -14.22
C ASP A 99 5.75 9.47 -12.99
N TYR A 100 6.12 8.93 -11.82
CA TYR A 100 6.34 9.69 -10.58
C TYR A 100 7.20 10.94 -10.80
N ALA A 101 8.40 10.77 -11.38
CA ALA A 101 9.31 11.90 -11.61
C ALA A 101 8.75 12.93 -12.60
N THR A 102 7.87 12.50 -13.51
CA THR A 102 7.18 13.39 -14.45
C THR A 102 6.10 14.21 -13.72
N GLN A 103 5.35 13.57 -12.82
CA GLN A 103 4.27 14.20 -12.03
C GLN A 103 4.80 15.10 -10.91
N LEU A 104 5.94 14.77 -10.30
CA LEU A 104 6.58 15.56 -9.23
C LEU A 104 6.88 17.02 -9.64
N HIS A 105 6.93 17.31 -10.94
CA HIS A 105 7.29 18.62 -11.48
C HIS A 105 6.16 19.32 -12.25
N MET A 106 4.94 18.79 -12.19
CA MET A 106 3.76 19.43 -12.78
C MET A 106 3.12 20.43 -11.81
#